data_AF-A0A959UZ97-F1
#
_entry.id   AF-A0A959UZ97-F1
#
_cell.length_a   1.000
_cell.length_b   1.000
_cell.length_c   1.000
_cell.angle_alpha   90.00
_cell.angle_beta   90.00
_cell.angle_gamma   90.00
#
_symmetry.space_group_name_H-M   'P 1'
#
loop_
_entity.id
_entity.type
_entity.pdbx_description
1 polymer ?
#
loop_
_entity_poly.entity_id
_entity_poly.type
_entity_poly.pdbx_seq_one_letter_code
_entity_poly.pdbx_strand_id
1 'polypeptide(L)'
;VAALFGVKRTHELIPDCHPLPIEHAECSFTVGEQEIIVTMRVRTIYRTGVEVEAMHGASVAALTIYDMLKPIDKGVVIAGIRLQEKKGGKSDWKDRFDVPVKAGVLIISDGVASGKKEDKAGAAIMERLGKLDVEVCGQAVVPDEPDAIAAQVGAWSKSGLDLILTTGGTGLSLRDRTPESIAPLLDREVPGIMEAARAYGQERMPWAMMSRGVAGMIGRTLVITLPGSTRGAQETMDALFPFVLHVVKVQEHAFRHGL
;
A
#
# COMPACT_ATOMS: atom_id res chain seq x y z
N VAL A 1 2.74 6.94 -35.44
CA VAL A 1 3.63 8.03 -34.98
C VAL A 1 2.86 9.12 -34.24
N ALA A 2 1.81 9.72 -34.83
CA ALA A 2 1.00 10.76 -34.17
C ALA A 2 0.48 10.34 -32.78
N ALA A 3 -0.01 9.10 -32.64
CA ALA A 3 -0.44 8.53 -31.36
C ALA A 3 0.59 8.66 -30.23
N LEU A 4 1.86 8.33 -30.55
CA LEU A 4 2.96 8.34 -29.58
C LEU A 4 3.34 9.77 -29.16
N PHE A 5 3.20 10.74 -30.08
CA PHE A 5 3.35 12.15 -29.74
C PHE A 5 2.23 12.64 -28.82
N GLY A 6 0.99 12.23 -29.10
CA GLY A 6 -0.16 12.51 -28.24
C GLY A 6 0.09 12.05 -26.81
N VAL A 7 0.45 10.78 -26.62
CA VAL A 7 0.80 10.20 -25.31
C VAL A 7 1.82 11.06 -24.55
N LYS A 8 2.96 11.37 -25.19
CA LYS A 8 4.08 12.08 -24.53
C LYS A 8 3.77 13.54 -24.20
N ARG A 9 2.82 14.17 -24.91
CA ARG A 9 2.47 15.59 -24.78
C ARG A 9 1.08 15.81 -24.19
N THR A 10 0.51 14.80 -23.54
CA THR A 10 -0.81 14.90 -22.89
C THR A 10 -0.89 16.04 -21.89
N HIS A 11 0.14 16.19 -21.06
CA HIS A 11 0.28 17.27 -20.09
C HIS A 11 0.30 18.69 -20.69
N GLU A 12 0.57 18.83 -21.98
CA GLU A 12 0.55 20.14 -22.66
C GLU A 12 -0.86 20.54 -23.11
N LEU A 13 -1.75 19.56 -23.29
CA LEU A 13 -3.06 19.75 -23.93
C LEU A 13 -4.25 19.49 -23.01
N ILE A 14 -4.09 18.60 -22.03
CA ILE A 14 -5.16 18.25 -21.10
C ILE A 14 -4.86 18.88 -19.73
N PRO A 15 -5.76 19.71 -19.18
CA PRO A 15 -5.63 20.27 -17.84
C PRO A 15 -5.41 19.18 -16.78
N ASP A 16 -4.67 19.53 -15.73
CA ASP A 16 -4.35 18.67 -14.58
C ASP A 16 -3.53 17.39 -14.89
N CYS A 17 -3.16 17.17 -16.15
CA CYS A 17 -2.17 16.18 -16.53
C CYS A 17 -0.75 16.73 -16.27
N HIS A 18 0.14 15.88 -15.80
CA HIS A 18 1.54 16.20 -15.55
C HIS A 18 2.44 15.29 -16.39
N PRO A 19 3.69 15.68 -16.65
CA PRO A 19 4.61 14.81 -17.37
C PRO A 19 4.79 13.46 -16.65
N LEU A 20 4.54 12.36 -17.36
CA LEU A 20 4.71 11.00 -16.87
C LEU A 20 5.89 10.30 -17.56
N PRO A 21 6.68 9.49 -16.83
CA PRO A 21 7.72 8.67 -17.43
C PRO A 21 7.10 7.47 -18.15
N ILE A 22 6.87 7.60 -19.45
CA ILE A 22 6.30 6.53 -20.27
C ILE A 22 7.35 5.45 -20.54
N GLU A 23 7.16 4.26 -19.97
CA GLU A 23 8.05 3.11 -20.18
C GLU A 23 7.78 2.43 -21.53
N HIS A 24 6.50 2.34 -21.90
CA HIS A 24 6.08 1.72 -23.14
C HIS A 24 4.81 2.37 -23.66
N ALA A 25 4.75 2.58 -24.97
CA ALA A 25 3.56 3.06 -25.67
C ALA A 25 3.49 2.37 -27.03
N GLU A 26 2.36 1.73 -27.30
CA GLU A 26 2.07 1.00 -28.53
C GLU A 26 0.71 1.42 -29.07
N CYS A 27 0.64 1.66 -30.37
CA CYS A 27 -0.60 1.92 -31.09
C CYS A 27 -0.76 0.86 -32.17
N SER A 28 -1.86 0.12 -32.12
CA SER A 28 -2.20 -0.92 -33.10
C SER A 28 -3.57 -0.62 -33.73
N PHE A 29 -3.81 -1.24 -34.89
CA PHE A 29 -5.01 -1.00 -35.68
C PHE A 29 -5.62 -2.32 -36.10
N THR A 30 -6.94 -2.43 -36.02
CA THR A 30 -7.72 -3.51 -36.63
C THR A 30 -8.66 -2.89 -37.64
N VAL A 31 -8.52 -3.27 -38.90
CA VAL A 31 -9.32 -2.76 -40.00
C VAL A 31 -10.41 -3.79 -40.32
N GLY A 32 -11.67 -3.42 -40.07
CA GLY A 32 -12.84 -4.17 -40.47
C GLY A 32 -13.40 -3.65 -41.81
N GLU A 33 -14.58 -4.14 -42.20
CA GLU A 33 -15.23 -3.70 -43.45
C GLU A 33 -15.75 -2.26 -43.39
N GLN A 34 -16.29 -1.84 -42.25
CA GLN A 34 -16.90 -0.52 -42.06
C GLN A 34 -16.34 0.24 -40.85
N GLU A 35 -15.27 -0.25 -40.24
CA GLU A 35 -14.67 0.37 -39.07
C GLU A 35 -13.16 0.18 -38.99
N ILE A 36 -12.49 1.09 -38.30
CA ILE A 36 -11.09 0.97 -37.92
C ILE A 36 -11.02 1.13 -36.41
N ILE A 37 -10.57 0.07 -35.73
CA ILE A 37 -10.38 0.09 -34.28
C ILE A 37 -8.93 0.48 -34.00
N VAL A 38 -8.76 1.63 -33.35
CA VAL A 38 -7.47 2.10 -32.85
C VAL A 38 -7.31 1.60 -31.41
N THR A 39 -6.28 0.81 -31.16
CA THR A 39 -5.95 0.34 -29.81
C THR A 39 -4.65 0.97 -29.34
N MET A 40 -4.72 1.72 -28.24
CA MET A 40 -3.58 2.35 -27.59
C MET A 40 -3.27 1.64 -26.26
N ARG A 41 -2.04 1.17 -26.10
CA ARG A 41 -1.53 0.60 -24.85
C ARG A 41 -0.39 1.46 -24.33
N VAL A 42 -0.48 1.89 -23.08
CA VAL A 42 0.56 2.70 -22.41
C VAL A 42 0.89 2.06 -21.06
N ARG A 43 2.17 2.04 -20.70
CA ARG A 43 2.69 1.55 -19.42
C ARG A 43 3.63 2.58 -18.80
N THR A 44 3.54 2.72 -17.49
CA THR A 44 4.45 3.51 -16.66
C THR A 44 4.63 2.85 -15.30
N ILE A 45 5.74 3.17 -14.62
CA ILE A 45 5.89 3.00 -13.18
C ILE A 45 5.94 4.41 -12.58
N TYR A 46 4.81 4.86 -12.03
CA TYR A 46 4.71 6.18 -11.43
C TYR A 46 3.60 6.26 -10.37
N ARG A 47 3.48 7.44 -9.73
CA ARG A 47 2.49 7.69 -8.66
C ARG A 47 1.05 7.75 -9.19
N THR A 48 0.88 8.02 -10.48
CA THR A 48 -0.39 8.24 -11.16
C THR A 48 -0.49 7.31 -12.38
N GLY A 49 -1.72 7.02 -12.79
CA GLY A 49 -1.98 6.17 -13.95
C GLY A 49 -1.82 6.93 -15.28
N VAL A 50 -1.88 6.18 -16.38
CA VAL A 50 -1.70 6.66 -17.77
C VAL A 50 -2.99 6.55 -18.59
N GLU A 51 -4.15 6.59 -17.92
CA GLU A 51 -5.45 6.45 -18.58
C GLU A 51 -5.67 7.57 -19.60
N VAL A 52 -5.36 8.80 -19.21
CA VAL A 52 -5.58 9.99 -20.03
C VAL A 52 -4.58 10.03 -21.18
N GLU A 53 -3.33 9.65 -20.94
CA GLU A 53 -2.29 9.54 -21.96
C GLU A 53 -2.67 8.52 -23.02
N ALA A 54 -3.16 7.34 -22.62
CA ALA A 54 -3.61 6.31 -23.53
C ALA A 54 -4.81 6.78 -24.38
N MET A 55 -5.81 7.39 -23.74
CA MET A 55 -6.98 7.91 -24.45
C MET A 55 -6.62 9.06 -25.40
N HIS A 56 -5.76 9.99 -24.97
CA HIS A 56 -5.30 11.10 -25.78
C HIS A 56 -4.48 10.62 -26.99
N GLY A 57 -3.58 9.63 -26.80
CA GLY A 57 -2.89 8.98 -27.91
C GLY A 57 -3.83 8.36 -28.93
N ALA A 58 -4.88 7.66 -28.46
CA ALA A 58 -5.92 7.11 -29.33
C ALA A 58 -6.71 8.21 -30.07
N SER A 59 -7.04 9.32 -29.41
CA SER A 59 -7.70 10.48 -30.02
C SER A 59 -6.89 11.07 -31.17
N VAL A 60 -5.59 11.28 -30.95
CA VAL A 60 -4.69 11.85 -31.96
C VAL A 60 -4.56 10.89 -33.16
N ALA A 61 -4.48 9.58 -32.91
CA ALA A 61 -4.48 8.59 -33.98
C ALA A 61 -5.78 8.59 -34.80
N ALA A 62 -6.94 8.60 -34.13
CA ALA A 62 -8.25 8.63 -34.78
C ALA A 62 -8.44 9.90 -35.61
N LEU A 63 -8.04 11.07 -35.09
CA LEU A 63 -8.08 12.33 -35.84
C LEU A 63 -7.16 12.31 -37.06
N THR A 64 -5.97 11.69 -36.96
CA THR A 64 -5.06 11.53 -38.09
C THR A 64 -5.68 10.67 -39.19
N ILE A 65 -6.34 9.57 -38.81
CA ILE A 65 -7.05 8.69 -39.75
C ILE A 65 -8.22 9.43 -40.40
N TYR A 66 -9.03 10.14 -39.60
CA TYR A 66 -10.13 10.96 -40.11
C TYR A 66 -9.64 11.97 -41.16
N ASP A 67 -8.52 12.65 -40.88
CA ASP A 67 -7.93 13.64 -41.78
C ASP A 67 -7.55 13.03 -43.15
N MET A 68 -7.05 11.80 -43.14
CA MET A 68 -6.69 11.06 -44.36
C MET A 68 -7.91 10.51 -45.12
N LEU A 69 -8.99 10.14 -44.41
CA LEU A 69 -10.15 9.47 -45.02
C LEU A 69 -11.28 10.43 -45.45
N LYS A 70 -11.38 11.62 -44.85
CA LYS A 70 -12.41 12.62 -45.20
C LYS A 70 -12.46 13.04 -46.68
N PRO A 71 -11.40 12.92 -47.51
CA PRO A 71 -11.51 13.15 -48.96
C PRO A 71 -12.19 12.00 -49.71
N ILE A 72 -12.12 10.78 -49.17
CA ILE A 72 -12.62 9.55 -49.78
C ILE A 72 -14.08 9.31 -49.39
N ASP A 73 -14.40 9.47 -48.12
CA ASP A 73 -15.74 9.30 -47.58
C ASP A 73 -16.09 10.46 -46.64
N LYS A 74 -17.26 11.08 -46.86
CA LYS A 74 -17.78 12.20 -46.06
C LYS A 74 -18.56 11.74 -44.82
N GLY A 75 -18.91 10.45 -44.72
CA GLY A 75 -19.62 9.84 -43.61
C GLY A 75 -18.72 9.31 -42.50
N VAL A 76 -17.39 9.44 -42.61
CA VAL A 76 -16.45 8.97 -41.58
C VAL A 76 -16.72 9.69 -40.27
N VAL A 77 -16.78 8.93 -39.17
CA VAL A 77 -16.97 9.47 -37.82
C VAL A 77 -16.04 8.78 -36.84
N ILE A 78 -15.65 9.51 -35.79
CA ILE A 78 -15.02 8.91 -34.60
C ILE A 78 -16.16 8.51 -33.67
N ALA A 79 -16.55 7.24 -33.69
CA ALA A 79 -17.71 6.75 -32.94
C ALA A 79 -17.55 6.93 -31.42
N GLY A 80 -16.33 6.80 -30.89
CA GLY A 80 -16.05 7.04 -29.49
C GLY A 80 -14.64 6.66 -29.09
N ILE A 81 -14.26 7.12 -27.91
CA ILE A 81 -12.96 6.83 -27.30
C ILE A 81 -13.23 6.45 -25.85
N ARG A 82 -12.72 5.30 -25.42
CA ARG A 82 -12.96 4.78 -24.08
C ARG A 82 -11.75 4.02 -23.57
N LEU A 83 -11.57 4.04 -22.25
CA LEU A 83 -10.67 3.13 -21.56
C LEU A 83 -11.24 1.70 -21.62
N GLN A 84 -10.49 0.75 -22.18
CA GLN A 84 -10.92 -0.65 -22.25
C GLN A 84 -10.51 -1.45 -21.01
N GLU A 85 -9.25 -1.34 -20.62
CA GLU A 85 -8.67 -2.06 -19.49
C GLU A 85 -7.65 -1.16 -18.79
N LYS A 86 -7.59 -1.28 -17.45
CA LYS A 86 -6.55 -0.71 -16.62
C LYS A 86 -6.09 -1.78 -15.65
N LYS A 87 -4.77 -1.91 -15.50
CA LYS A 87 -4.13 -2.74 -14.49
C LYS A 87 -3.01 -1.94 -13.83
N GLY A 88 -2.83 -2.17 -12.54
CA GLY A 88 -1.91 -1.44 -11.68
C GLY A 88 -2.60 -0.34 -10.84
N GLY A 89 -1.94 0.02 -9.75
CA GLY A 89 -2.44 0.99 -8.77
C GLY A 89 -2.91 0.34 -7.47
N LYS A 90 -3.13 1.16 -6.44
CA LYS A 90 -3.50 0.67 -5.09
C LYS A 90 -4.82 -0.10 -5.04
N SER A 91 -5.74 0.19 -5.97
CA SER A 91 -7.05 -0.46 -6.07
C SER A 91 -7.00 -1.94 -6.45
N ASP A 92 -5.92 -2.37 -7.09
CA ASP A 92 -5.81 -3.71 -7.69
C ASP A 92 -5.26 -4.73 -6.70
N TRP A 93 -4.65 -4.25 -5.62
CA TRP A 93 -4.09 -5.04 -4.53
C TRP A 93 -5.05 -5.17 -3.34
N LYS A 94 -6.34 -5.36 -3.62
CA LYS A 94 -7.31 -5.70 -2.57
C LYS A 94 -7.27 -7.20 -2.35
N ASP A 95 -6.45 -7.65 -1.39
CA ASP A 95 -6.63 -9.00 -0.86
C ASP A 95 -7.99 -9.06 -0.16
N ARG A 96 -8.80 -10.04 -0.56
CA ARG A 96 -10.00 -10.43 0.17
C ARG A 96 -9.62 -11.63 1.03
N PHE A 97 -9.87 -11.53 2.32
CA PHE A 97 -9.65 -12.63 3.26
C PHE A 97 -10.94 -13.45 3.38
N ASP A 98 -10.84 -14.77 3.29
CA ASP A 98 -11.99 -15.68 3.47
C ASP A 98 -12.44 -15.71 4.94
N VAL A 99 -11.53 -15.38 5.86
CA VAL A 99 -11.72 -15.34 7.31
C VAL A 99 -11.27 -13.97 7.84
N PRO A 100 -11.97 -13.37 8.83
CA PRO A 100 -11.53 -12.10 9.42
C PRO A 100 -10.15 -12.23 10.05
N VAL A 101 -9.23 -11.34 9.67
CA VAL A 101 -7.88 -11.28 10.25
C VAL A 101 -8.00 -10.81 11.71
N LYS A 102 -7.38 -11.52 12.64
CA LYS A 102 -7.41 -11.18 14.07
C LYS A 102 -6.15 -10.45 14.50
N ALA A 103 -6.31 -9.27 15.08
CA ALA A 103 -5.22 -8.41 15.51
C ALA A 103 -5.24 -8.09 17.00
N GLY A 104 -4.04 -7.93 17.58
CA GLY A 104 -3.81 -7.34 18.90
C GLY A 104 -3.09 -6.01 18.77
N VAL A 105 -3.49 -5.00 19.54
CA VAL A 105 -2.83 -3.69 19.58
C VAL A 105 -2.26 -3.44 20.98
N LEU A 106 -0.93 -3.40 21.08
CA LEU A 106 -0.20 -3.18 22.33
C LEU A 106 0.34 -1.75 22.39
N ILE A 107 -0.14 -0.97 23.34
CA ILE A 107 0.35 0.39 23.60
C ILE A 107 1.48 0.29 24.62
N ILE A 108 2.65 0.81 24.27
CA ILE A 108 3.85 0.81 25.12
C ILE A 108 4.14 2.25 25.50
N SER A 109 3.79 2.62 26.73
CA SER A 109 4.05 3.95 27.25
C SER A 109 3.91 4.01 28.76
N ASP A 110 4.97 4.46 29.45
CA ASP A 110 4.91 4.78 30.88
C ASP A 110 3.81 5.80 31.22
N GLY A 111 3.61 6.79 30.36
CA GLY A 111 2.63 7.86 30.58
C GLY A 111 1.18 7.37 30.48
N VAL A 112 0.91 6.47 29.53
CA VAL A 112 -0.43 5.88 29.37
C VAL A 112 -0.66 4.82 30.44
N ALA A 113 0.32 3.98 30.73
CA ALA A 113 0.23 2.95 31.77
C ALA A 113 -0.01 3.56 33.16
N SER A 114 0.56 4.73 33.45
CA SER A 114 0.33 5.47 34.70
C SER A 114 -0.92 6.35 34.71
N GLY A 115 -1.71 6.37 33.63
CA GLY A 115 -2.93 7.18 33.50
C GLY A 115 -2.71 8.68 33.33
N LYS A 116 -1.45 9.12 33.15
CA LYS A 116 -1.08 10.55 32.99
C LYS A 116 -1.31 11.07 31.57
N LYS A 117 -1.45 10.17 30.59
CA LYS A 117 -1.68 10.50 29.19
C LYS A 117 -2.73 9.57 28.59
N GLU A 118 -3.51 10.10 27.67
CA GLU A 118 -4.40 9.30 26.83
C GLU A 118 -3.63 8.70 25.65
N ASP A 119 -3.98 7.47 25.28
CA ASP A 119 -3.49 6.86 24.04
C ASP A 119 -4.27 7.37 22.83
N LYS A 120 -3.56 8.05 21.93
CA LYS A 120 -4.09 8.48 20.63
C LYS A 120 -3.53 7.65 19.48
N ALA A 121 -2.38 7.01 19.65
CA ALA A 121 -1.73 6.28 18.58
C ALA A 121 -2.37 4.90 18.39
N GLY A 122 -2.62 4.16 19.47
CA GLY A 122 -3.34 2.89 19.44
C GLY A 122 -4.77 3.07 18.94
N ALA A 123 -5.47 4.13 19.39
CA ALA A 123 -6.78 4.50 18.86
C ALA A 123 -6.79 4.69 17.32
N ALA A 124 -5.80 5.41 16.78
CA ALA A 124 -5.66 5.61 15.34
C ALA A 124 -5.35 4.31 14.58
N ILE A 125 -4.55 3.42 15.17
CA ILE A 125 -4.24 2.09 14.60
C ILE A 125 -5.52 1.25 14.52
N MET A 126 -6.28 1.17 15.62
CA MET A 126 -7.53 0.40 15.67
C MET A 126 -8.57 0.91 14.68
N GLU A 127 -8.73 2.24 14.55
CA GLU A 127 -9.61 2.83 13.55
C GLU A 127 -9.20 2.43 12.13
N ARG A 128 -7.89 2.41 11.84
CA ARG A 128 -7.37 2.01 10.54
C ARG A 128 -7.59 0.52 10.26
N LEU A 129 -7.38 -0.34 11.25
CA LEU A 129 -7.64 -1.77 11.14
C LEU A 129 -9.12 -2.08 10.88
N GLY A 130 -10.03 -1.37 11.56
CA GLY A 130 -11.47 -1.52 11.33
C GLY A 130 -11.91 -1.16 9.90
N LYS A 131 -11.23 -0.22 9.24
CA LYS A 131 -11.47 0.12 7.81
C LYS A 131 -10.96 -0.94 6.83
N LEU A 132 -10.18 -1.91 7.31
CA LEU A 132 -9.57 -2.98 6.53
C LEU A 132 -10.18 -4.35 6.85
N ASP A 133 -11.33 -4.38 7.52
CA ASP A 133 -12.00 -5.60 7.96
C ASP A 133 -11.12 -6.51 8.86
N VAL A 134 -10.20 -5.89 9.61
CA VAL A 134 -9.37 -6.58 10.60
C VAL A 134 -10.04 -6.48 11.97
N GLU A 135 -10.31 -7.62 12.60
CA GLU A 135 -10.92 -7.72 13.92
C GLU A 135 -9.87 -7.49 15.01
N VAL A 136 -10.03 -6.42 15.80
CA VAL A 136 -9.15 -6.17 16.96
C VAL A 136 -9.65 -6.97 18.16
N CYS A 137 -9.08 -8.15 18.38
CA CYS A 137 -9.48 -9.06 19.46
C CYS A 137 -8.76 -8.79 20.80
N GLY A 138 -7.73 -7.94 20.80
CA GLY A 138 -6.97 -7.61 22.00
C GLY A 138 -6.43 -6.19 21.99
N GLN A 139 -6.62 -5.48 23.10
CA GLN A 139 -5.98 -4.20 23.37
C GLN A 139 -5.39 -4.23 24.77
N ALA A 140 -4.13 -3.82 24.91
CA ALA A 140 -3.46 -3.73 26.20
C ALA A 140 -2.51 -2.54 26.23
N VAL A 141 -2.24 -2.05 27.44
CA VAL A 141 -1.25 -1.01 27.71
C VAL A 141 -0.21 -1.58 28.67
N VAL A 142 1.07 -1.41 28.34
CA VAL A 142 2.19 -1.80 29.20
C VAL A 142 3.17 -0.62 29.37
N PRO A 143 3.91 -0.56 30.48
CA PRO A 143 5.02 0.39 30.62
C PRO A 143 6.18 0.04 29.67
N ASP A 144 7.15 0.94 29.56
CA ASP A 144 8.37 0.75 28.75
C ASP A 144 9.37 -0.22 29.44
N GLU A 145 8.86 -1.37 29.91
CA GLU A 145 9.60 -2.42 30.60
C GLU A 145 9.73 -3.67 29.71
N PRO A 146 10.95 -4.14 29.41
CA PRO A 146 11.16 -5.21 28.45
C PRO A 146 10.41 -6.51 28.75
N ASP A 147 10.39 -6.93 30.02
CA ASP A 147 9.73 -8.17 30.43
C ASP A 147 8.21 -8.09 30.26
N ALA A 148 7.61 -6.91 30.49
CA ALA A 148 6.18 -6.70 30.31
C ALA A 148 5.79 -6.74 28.83
N ILE A 149 6.60 -6.10 27.98
CA ILE A 149 6.41 -6.11 26.52
C ILE A 149 6.53 -7.55 25.99
N ALA A 150 7.59 -8.25 26.36
CA ALA A 150 7.87 -9.60 25.89
C ALA A 150 6.80 -10.61 26.36
N ALA A 151 6.39 -10.52 27.63
CA ALA A 151 5.33 -11.37 28.18
C ALA A 151 4.00 -11.20 27.45
N GLN A 152 3.60 -9.95 27.17
CA GLN A 152 2.32 -9.67 26.51
C GLN A 152 2.32 -10.14 25.05
N VAL A 153 3.39 -9.84 24.29
CA VAL A 153 3.53 -10.28 22.90
C VAL A 153 3.60 -11.81 22.81
N GLY A 154 4.35 -12.46 23.70
CA GLY A 154 4.47 -13.92 23.76
C GLY A 154 3.17 -14.63 24.18
N ALA A 155 2.33 -13.99 25.00
CA ALA A 155 1.01 -14.52 25.33
C ALA A 155 0.05 -14.43 24.13
N TRP A 156 0.05 -13.28 23.44
CA TRP A 156 -0.81 -13.04 22.28
C TRP A 156 -0.43 -13.86 21.04
N SER A 157 0.85 -14.15 20.83
CA SER A 157 1.27 -15.04 19.74
C SER A 157 0.74 -16.48 19.91
N LYS A 158 0.42 -16.89 21.15
CA LYS A 158 -0.15 -18.19 21.49
C LYS A 158 -1.68 -18.20 21.50
N SER A 159 -2.33 -17.03 21.52
CA SER A 159 -3.81 -16.93 21.56
C SER A 159 -4.46 -16.99 20.18
N GLY A 160 -3.68 -17.25 19.13
CA GLY A 160 -4.18 -17.41 17.77
C GLY A 160 -4.50 -16.11 17.04
N LEU A 161 -3.86 -14.99 17.42
CA LEU A 161 -3.87 -13.77 16.62
C LEU A 161 -3.00 -13.93 15.38
N ASP A 162 -3.41 -13.32 14.27
CA ASP A 162 -2.66 -13.31 13.02
C ASP A 162 -1.68 -12.13 12.97
N LEU A 163 -2.04 -11.04 13.66
CA LEU A 163 -1.29 -9.79 13.67
C LEU A 163 -1.16 -9.22 15.09
N ILE A 164 0.03 -8.77 15.46
CA ILE A 164 0.28 -7.96 16.65
C ILE A 164 0.93 -6.66 16.22
N LEU A 165 0.27 -5.55 16.50
CA LEU A 165 0.82 -4.21 16.30
C LEU A 165 1.17 -3.62 17.65
N THR A 166 2.41 -3.18 17.80
CA THR A 166 2.80 -2.38 18.98
C THR A 166 2.94 -0.91 18.59
N THR A 167 2.72 -0.01 19.53
CA THR A 167 2.98 1.42 19.34
C THR A 167 3.70 2.00 20.55
N GLY A 168 4.82 2.66 20.30
CA GLY A 168 5.68 3.23 21.35
C GLY A 168 7.01 2.51 21.52
N GLY A 169 7.92 3.13 22.25
CA GLY A 169 9.20 2.54 22.64
C GLY A 169 10.20 2.23 21.51
N THR A 170 10.02 2.77 20.29
CA THR A 170 10.89 2.53 19.11
C THR A 170 11.87 3.67 18.81
N GLY A 171 11.88 4.74 19.62
CA GLY A 171 12.76 5.90 19.43
C GLY A 171 14.20 5.67 19.92
N LEU A 172 14.94 6.74 20.22
CA LEU A 172 16.33 6.69 20.70
C LEU A 172 16.48 7.04 22.19
N SER A 173 15.37 7.19 22.91
CA SER A 173 15.40 7.41 24.37
C SER A 173 15.94 6.17 25.10
N LEU A 174 16.51 6.37 26.29
CA LEU A 174 16.95 5.26 27.16
C LEU A 174 15.79 4.33 27.59
N ARG A 175 14.56 4.85 27.59
CA ARG A 175 13.34 4.05 27.86
C ARG A 175 12.84 3.30 26.63
N ASP A 176 13.22 3.71 25.42
CA ASP A 176 12.76 3.07 24.20
C ASP A 176 13.43 1.70 24.06
N ARG A 177 12.77 0.63 24.49
CA ARG A 177 13.31 -0.73 24.46
C ARG A 177 12.40 -1.74 23.75
N THR A 178 11.39 -1.26 23.04
CA THR A 178 10.43 -2.13 22.33
C THR A 178 11.12 -3.03 21.29
N PRO A 179 12.03 -2.52 20.43
CA PRO A 179 12.77 -3.38 19.50
C PRO A 179 13.57 -4.48 20.20
N GLU A 180 14.31 -4.13 21.26
CA GLU A 180 15.12 -5.07 22.05
C GLU A 180 14.27 -6.12 22.77
N SER A 181 13.03 -5.79 23.10
CA SER A 181 12.11 -6.70 23.79
C SER A 181 11.43 -7.68 22.84
N ILE A 182 11.24 -7.26 21.58
CA ILE A 182 10.50 -8.04 20.58
C ILE A 182 11.43 -8.85 19.70
N ALA A 183 12.58 -8.31 19.27
CA ALA A 183 13.49 -9.01 18.36
C ALA A 183 13.89 -10.43 18.81
N PRO A 184 14.21 -10.67 20.10
CA PRO A 184 14.54 -12.03 20.57
C PRO A 184 13.38 -13.03 20.53
N LEU A 185 12.13 -12.56 20.39
CA LEU A 185 10.95 -13.42 20.30
C LEU A 185 10.63 -13.83 18.86
N LEU A 186 11.20 -13.16 17.86
CA LEU A 186 10.91 -13.41 16.46
C LEU A 186 11.62 -14.69 16.00
N ASP A 187 10.87 -15.66 15.49
CA ASP A 187 11.43 -16.84 14.83
C ASP A 187 12.06 -16.47 13.48
N ARG A 188 11.55 -15.40 12.86
CA ARG A 188 12.02 -14.89 11.57
C ARG A 188 11.78 -13.41 11.44
N GLU A 189 12.85 -12.65 11.28
CA GLU A 189 12.76 -11.22 10.99
C GLU A 189 12.31 -10.96 9.54
N VAL A 190 11.59 -9.86 9.34
CA VAL A 190 11.17 -9.35 8.03
C VAL A 190 11.56 -7.87 7.93
N PRO A 191 12.87 -7.56 7.81
CA PRO A 191 13.38 -6.19 7.87
C PRO A 191 12.79 -5.28 6.77
N GLY A 192 12.45 -5.85 5.61
CA GLY A 192 11.85 -5.14 4.48
C GLY A 192 10.54 -4.41 4.81
N ILE A 193 9.76 -4.89 5.80
CA ILE A 193 8.56 -4.19 6.29
C ILE A 193 8.97 -2.84 6.89
N MET A 194 9.97 -2.85 7.78
CA MET A 194 10.37 -1.63 8.48
C MET A 194 11.21 -0.71 7.59
N GLU A 195 11.93 -1.25 6.60
CA GLU A 195 12.57 -0.47 5.54
C GLU A 195 11.54 0.31 4.71
N ALA A 196 10.47 -0.36 4.25
CA ALA A 196 9.38 0.28 3.52
C ALA A 196 8.68 1.37 4.35
N ALA A 197 8.39 1.08 5.62
CA ALA A 197 7.79 2.05 6.54
C ALA A 197 8.67 3.29 6.71
N ARG A 198 9.97 3.12 6.96
CA ARG A 198 10.92 4.24 7.11
C ARG A 198 11.11 5.02 5.82
N ALA A 199 11.19 4.35 4.67
CA ALA A 199 11.32 5.01 3.38
C ALA A 199 10.10 5.89 3.07
N TYR A 200 8.89 5.35 3.27
CA TYR A 200 7.65 6.10 3.09
C TYR A 200 7.51 7.27 4.08
N GLY A 201 7.85 7.06 5.35
CA GLY A 201 7.82 8.10 6.38
C GLY A 201 8.76 9.26 6.07
N GLN A 202 9.96 8.96 5.55
CA GLN A 202 10.96 9.97 5.18
C GLN A 202 10.51 10.93 4.08
N GLU A 203 9.56 10.55 3.22
CA GLU A 203 8.99 11.47 2.23
C GLU A 203 8.29 12.69 2.87
N ARG A 204 7.87 12.57 4.15
CA ARG A 204 7.13 13.61 4.88
C ARG A 204 7.83 14.08 6.16
N MET A 205 8.54 13.18 6.81
CA MET A 205 9.19 13.39 8.09
C MET A 205 10.65 12.92 8.00
N PRO A 206 11.62 13.85 7.84
CA PRO A 206 13.03 13.49 7.64
C PRO A 206 13.60 12.55 8.72
N TRP A 207 13.10 12.67 9.95
CA TRP A 207 13.56 11.89 11.10
C TRP A 207 12.96 10.48 11.19
N ALA A 208 12.05 10.10 10.29
CA ALA A 208 11.42 8.77 10.31
C ALA A 208 12.46 7.63 10.24
N MET A 209 13.62 7.88 9.63
CA MET A 209 14.75 6.96 9.60
C MET A 209 15.28 6.57 10.99
N MET A 210 15.08 7.39 12.01
CA MET A 210 15.56 7.14 13.38
C MET A 210 14.72 6.10 14.14
N SER A 211 13.57 5.68 13.61
CA SER A 211 12.78 4.62 14.24
C SER A 211 13.52 3.29 14.16
N ARG A 212 13.77 2.69 15.32
CA ARG A 212 14.40 1.38 15.47
C ARG A 212 13.41 0.22 15.42
N GLY A 213 12.18 0.48 15.00
CA GLY A 213 11.14 -0.54 14.97
C GLY A 213 11.55 -1.78 14.14
N VAL A 214 11.06 -2.92 14.59
CA VAL A 214 11.28 -4.26 14.01
C VAL A 214 9.95 -4.86 13.55
N ALA A 215 10.04 -5.81 12.62
CA ALA A 215 8.92 -6.61 12.20
C ALA A 215 9.38 -8.04 11.92
N GLY A 216 8.52 -9.02 12.20
CA GLY A 216 8.84 -10.43 11.99
C GLY A 216 7.73 -11.37 12.43
N MET A 217 7.98 -12.66 12.29
CA MET A 217 7.04 -13.72 12.62
C MET A 217 7.36 -14.33 14.00
N ILE A 218 6.30 -14.61 14.76
CA ILE A 218 6.32 -15.52 15.91
C ILE A 218 5.32 -16.63 15.60
N GLY A 219 5.80 -17.81 15.25
CA GLY A 219 5.01 -18.87 14.63
C GLY A 219 4.28 -18.36 13.39
N ARG A 220 2.95 -18.30 13.48
CA ARG A 220 2.07 -17.78 12.42
C ARG A 220 1.67 -16.31 12.58
N THR A 221 2.03 -15.68 13.70
CA THR A 221 1.63 -14.32 14.02
C THR A 221 2.67 -13.33 13.49
N LEU A 222 2.25 -12.37 12.67
CA LEU A 222 3.09 -11.25 12.26
C LEU A 222 3.11 -10.19 13.37
N VAL A 223 4.30 -9.76 13.78
CA VAL A 223 4.50 -8.67 14.73
C VAL A 223 5.13 -7.49 14.02
N ILE A 224 4.58 -6.29 14.19
CA ILE A 224 5.12 -5.04 13.64
C ILE A 224 5.13 -3.98 14.75
N THR A 225 6.28 -3.33 14.96
CA THR A 225 6.38 -2.24 15.94
C THR A 225 6.27 -0.87 15.27
N LEU A 226 5.30 -0.07 15.69
CA LEU A 226 5.03 1.27 15.15
C LEU A 226 5.56 2.35 16.10
N PRO A 227 5.87 3.55 15.58
CA PRO A 227 6.20 4.71 16.43
C PRO A 227 5.07 5.04 17.42
N GLY A 228 5.43 5.61 18.57
CA GLY A 228 4.46 6.04 19.59
C GLY A 228 3.74 7.36 19.29
N SER A 229 4.22 8.14 18.31
CA SER A 229 3.51 9.34 17.88
C SER A 229 2.33 8.96 16.98
N THR A 230 1.17 9.59 17.18
CA THR A 230 -0.05 9.31 16.39
C THR A 230 0.22 9.44 14.89
N ARG A 231 0.96 10.48 14.48
CA ARG A 231 1.33 10.69 13.08
C ARG A 231 2.26 9.60 12.55
N GLY A 232 3.29 9.22 13.31
CA GLY A 232 4.22 8.17 12.89
C GLY A 232 3.56 6.80 12.77
N ALA A 233 2.63 6.49 13.67
CA ALA A 233 1.79 5.31 13.57
C ALA A 233 0.91 5.34 12.31
N GLN A 234 0.20 6.44 12.05
CA GLN A 234 -0.62 6.60 10.84
C GLN A 234 0.19 6.48 9.53
N GLU A 235 1.34 7.14 9.45
CA GLU A 235 2.23 7.07 8.28
C GLU A 235 2.75 5.64 8.06
N THR A 236 3.06 4.90 9.14
CA THR A 236 3.45 3.49 9.05
C THR A 236 2.29 2.61 8.59
N MET A 237 1.07 2.86 9.08
CA MET A 237 -0.14 2.16 8.62
C MET A 237 -0.37 2.41 7.12
N ASP A 238 -0.26 3.66 6.66
CA ASP A 238 -0.44 4.02 5.25
C ASP A 238 0.65 3.46 4.32
N ALA A 239 1.85 3.24 4.86
CA ALA A 239 2.96 2.62 4.12
C ALA A 239 2.75 1.12 3.90
N LEU A 240 2.23 0.43 4.92
CA LEU A 240 2.26 -1.03 5.01
C LEU A 240 0.93 -1.69 4.65
N PHE A 241 -0.20 -1.06 4.98
CA PHE A 241 -1.52 -1.67 4.82
C PHE A 241 -2.20 -1.20 3.53
N PRO A 242 -2.91 -2.10 2.82
CA PRO A 242 -3.27 -3.47 3.19
C PRO A 242 -2.19 -4.53 2.89
N PHE A 243 -1.05 -4.17 2.30
CA PHE A 243 -0.12 -5.11 1.68
C PHE A 243 0.46 -6.16 2.65
N VAL A 244 0.78 -5.78 3.89
CA VAL A 244 1.33 -6.73 4.88
C VAL A 244 0.33 -7.82 5.29
N LEU A 245 -0.97 -7.61 5.09
CA LEU A 245 -1.99 -8.62 5.38
C LEU A 245 -1.88 -9.84 4.43
N HIS A 246 -1.19 -9.70 3.30
CA HIS A 246 -0.88 -10.83 2.41
C HIS A 246 -0.17 -11.98 3.15
N VAL A 247 0.63 -11.67 4.19
CA VAL A 247 1.31 -12.72 4.97
C VAL A 247 0.31 -13.67 5.63
N VAL A 248 -0.85 -13.17 6.09
CA VAL A 248 -1.88 -13.97 6.75
C VAL A 248 -2.44 -15.00 5.77
N LYS A 249 -2.70 -14.58 4.53
CA LYS A 249 -3.14 -15.48 3.44
C LYS A 249 -2.13 -16.58 3.14
N VAL A 250 -0.84 -16.23 3.11
CA VAL A 250 0.25 -17.21 2.89
C VAL A 250 0.27 -18.24 4.03
N GLN A 251 0.12 -17.80 5.28
CA GLN A 251 0.08 -18.68 6.45
C GLN A 251 -1.17 -19.58 6.46
N GLU A 252 -2.34 -19.06 6.13
CA GLU A 252 -3.56 -19.88 6.00
C GLU A 252 -3.40 -20.97 4.94
N HIS A 253 -2.82 -20.64 3.79
CA HIS A 253 -2.57 -21.61 2.73
C HIS A 253 -1.58 -22.69 3.18
N ALA A 254 -0.46 -22.31 3.80
CA ALA A 254 0.49 -23.27 4.36
C ALA A 254 -0.17 -24.21 5.39
N PHE A 255 -0.97 -23.66 6.30
CA PHE A 255 -1.68 -24.42 7.32
C PHE A 255 -2.70 -25.41 6.72
N ARG A 256 -3.51 -24.98 5.73
CA ARG A 256 -4.48 -25.86 5.05
C ARG A 256 -3.80 -27.02 4.30
N HIS A 257 -2.57 -26.82 3.86
CA HIS A 257 -1.81 -27.83 3.09
C HIS A 257 -0.75 -28.59 3.90
N GLY A 258 -0.70 -28.39 5.23
CA GLY A 258 0.16 -29.15 6.13
C GLY A 258 1.66 -28.96 5.89
N LEU A 259 2.07 -27.79 5.38
CA LEU A 259 3.47 -27.40 5.16
C LEU A 259 4.04 -26.66 6.36
#